data_AF-A0A7H0F3S3-F1
#
_entry.id   AF-A0A7H0F3S3-F1
#
_cell.length_a   1.000
_cell.length_b   1.000
_cell.length_c   1.000
_cell.angle_alpha   90.00
_cell.angle_beta   90.00
_cell.angle_gamma   90.00
#
_symmetry.space_group_name_H-M   'P 1'
#
loop_
_entity.id
_entity.type
_entity.pdbx_description
1 polymer ?
#
loop_
_entity_poly.entity_id
_entity_poly.type
_entity_poly.pdbx_seq_one_letter_code
_entity_poly.pdbx_strand_id
1 'polypeptide(L)'
;MDWINLLRSLQSDFIKRLNSGCLLNCEIPGSHSELTIISGQRLKSLREFCWSMAEKYKRTSTVRDVFISNLKGKLGEEVVKERLADFITEVDYEKRLGGDGKSDFTVTAHPWIGIEVKSRHGDFDKVRWSVSSQEVEKNAVIVCILIREEVTEAQLAYHLFLAGFLPTKMIKLKTGRISFGIDQLLYGGGLLAYLEDLPAMTSNGIPQEVISSNTNGLDNSHNLHNLQKHAPDMGGDVVEFYVKLGDKHFDNGDYIVAISNYSQALQNNKKNSYYQGEVQPGFNLSHKYTDNIDIHAYYKLGLAYYQLGDYDMAISNYNQVISANLNHSNAYNKRGLAHYKSRNYHSAIEDFSQAISINPELAINYKNRAEARYLIGDYQGAIEDYSQAVSIHPDLLDQPISEKPGDLGELFNIKHHDEVIYKNRADHLYQLGEYEEAVENYNQAIALNINYVDAYYQRGKTYFNRGIYEAAVDDFTMVIKTEPNYGDAYYYRGNCWLIMGNKQTASEDFKKAADIYWQDGSLGKYKETQAIILDMEIEQSLDIIDF
;
A
#
# COMPACT_ATOMS: atom_id res chain seq x y z
N MET A 1 -32.90 -2.11 -12.57
CA MET A 1 -34.16 -2.00 -11.78
C MET A 1 -34.49 -3.28 -10.99
N ASP A 2 -33.87 -4.43 -11.24
CA ASP A 2 -34.21 -5.71 -10.58
C ASP A 2 -33.69 -5.91 -9.14
N TRP A 3 -32.57 -5.29 -8.77
CA TRP A 3 -31.88 -5.60 -7.51
C TRP A 3 -32.64 -5.16 -6.25
N ILE A 4 -33.38 -4.04 -6.29
CA ILE A 4 -34.15 -3.55 -5.12
C ILE A 4 -35.26 -4.54 -4.77
N ASN A 5 -35.95 -5.08 -5.78
CA ASN A 5 -37.02 -6.06 -5.56
C ASN A 5 -36.44 -7.36 -4.98
N LEU A 6 -35.29 -7.81 -5.51
CA LEU A 6 -34.57 -8.95 -4.98
C LEU A 6 -34.16 -8.73 -3.51
N LEU A 7 -33.53 -7.60 -3.17
CA LEU A 7 -33.11 -7.32 -1.80
C LEU A 7 -34.27 -7.13 -0.83
N ARG A 8 -35.43 -6.63 -1.29
CA ARG A 8 -36.66 -6.60 -0.46
C ARG A 8 -37.23 -7.98 -0.21
N SER A 9 -37.20 -8.86 -1.22
CA SER A 9 -37.60 -10.26 -1.07
C SER A 9 -36.69 -10.98 -0.07
N LEU A 10 -35.37 -10.82 -0.20
CA LEU A 10 -34.38 -11.36 0.73
C LEU A 10 -34.52 -10.76 2.13
N GLN A 11 -34.88 -9.48 2.25
CA GLN A 11 -35.13 -8.86 3.55
C GLN A 11 -36.35 -9.49 4.24
N SER A 12 -37.40 -9.78 3.47
CA SER A 12 -38.61 -10.44 3.99
C SER A 12 -38.31 -11.87 4.45
N ASP A 13 -37.45 -12.58 3.73
CA ASP A 13 -36.94 -13.90 4.11
C ASP A 13 -36.08 -13.83 5.38
N PHE A 14 -35.15 -12.87 5.45
CA PHE A 14 -34.32 -12.61 6.63
C PHE A 14 -35.17 -12.36 7.89
N ILE A 15 -36.22 -11.53 7.81
CA ILE A 15 -37.10 -11.27 8.95
C ILE A 15 -37.81 -12.56 9.40
N LYS A 16 -38.26 -13.42 8.47
CA LYS A 16 -38.84 -14.73 8.82
C LYS A 16 -37.83 -15.64 9.51
N ARG A 17 -36.58 -15.64 9.03
CA ARG A 17 -35.48 -16.42 9.60
C ARG A 17 -35.04 -15.90 10.96
N LEU A 18 -35.01 -14.59 11.15
CA LEU A 18 -34.80 -13.94 12.45
C LEU A 18 -35.88 -14.37 13.46
N ASN A 19 -37.15 -14.39 13.05
CA ASN A 19 -38.26 -14.81 13.91
C ASN A 19 -38.22 -16.29 14.30
N SER A 20 -37.66 -17.13 13.44
CA SER A 20 -37.52 -18.57 13.69
C SER A 20 -36.20 -18.97 14.32
N GLY A 21 -35.27 -18.02 14.52
CA GLY A 21 -33.92 -18.28 15.04
C GLY A 21 -32.98 -18.97 14.05
N CYS A 22 -33.35 -19.05 12.77
CA CYS A 22 -32.62 -19.74 11.69
C CYS A 22 -31.75 -18.76 10.89
N LEU A 23 -30.81 -18.10 11.56
CA LEU A 23 -29.92 -17.12 10.93
C LEU A 23 -28.67 -17.77 10.35
N LEU A 24 -28.14 -17.14 9.30
CA LEU A 24 -26.84 -17.51 8.75
C LEU A 24 -25.75 -17.11 9.74
N ASN A 25 -24.95 -18.08 10.16
CA ASN A 25 -23.74 -17.86 10.94
C ASN A 25 -22.56 -18.49 10.19
N CYS A 26 -21.59 -17.68 9.76
CA CYS A 26 -20.38 -18.14 9.12
C CYS A 26 -19.16 -17.56 9.83
N GLU A 27 -18.27 -18.43 10.29
CA GLU A 27 -17.05 -18.05 11.02
C GLU A 27 -15.85 -17.79 10.10
N ILE A 28 -16.04 -17.91 8.78
CA ILE A 28 -14.99 -17.68 7.78
C ILE A 28 -14.88 -16.17 7.49
N PRO A 29 -13.71 -15.55 7.69
CA PRO A 29 -13.49 -14.15 7.34
C PRO A 29 -13.86 -13.86 5.88
N GLY A 30 -14.63 -12.79 5.64
CA GLY A 30 -15.10 -12.41 4.30
C GLY A 30 -16.37 -13.11 3.81
N SER A 31 -16.93 -14.06 4.58
CA SER A 31 -18.22 -14.69 4.24
C SER A 31 -19.42 -13.90 4.79
N HIS A 32 -20.55 -13.96 4.08
CA HIS A 32 -21.78 -13.32 4.54
C HIS A 32 -22.36 -14.06 5.75
N SER A 33 -22.39 -13.38 6.89
CA SER A 33 -23.05 -13.84 8.12
C SER A 33 -24.12 -12.83 8.50
N GLU A 34 -25.20 -13.27 9.13
CA GLU A 34 -26.25 -12.37 9.61
C GLU A 34 -26.12 -12.10 11.10
N LEU A 35 -25.43 -13.00 11.81
CA LEU A 35 -25.10 -12.91 13.22
C LEU A 35 -23.59 -12.67 13.38
N THR A 36 -23.24 -11.70 14.22
CA THR A 36 -21.88 -11.47 14.69
C THR A 36 -21.89 -11.56 16.22
N ILE A 37 -20.94 -12.30 16.79
CA ILE A 37 -20.80 -12.45 18.25
C ILE A 37 -19.52 -11.73 18.68
N ILE A 38 -19.65 -10.71 19.53
CA ILE A 38 -18.51 -9.97 20.09
C ILE A 38 -18.32 -10.35 21.56
N SER A 39 -17.20 -11.00 21.88
CA SER A 39 -16.86 -11.51 23.21
C SER A 39 -15.35 -11.48 23.50
N GLY A 40 -14.95 -11.85 24.71
CA GLY A 40 -13.54 -12.06 25.07
C GLY A 40 -12.68 -10.80 24.96
N GLN A 41 -11.47 -10.94 24.44
CA GLN A 41 -10.49 -9.86 24.38
C GLN A 41 -10.95 -8.69 23.48
N ARG A 42 -11.63 -8.98 22.36
CA ARG A 42 -12.20 -7.96 21.46
C ARG A 42 -13.18 -7.06 22.23
N LEU A 43 -14.08 -7.67 23.00
CA LEU A 43 -15.03 -6.91 23.80
C LEU A 43 -14.36 -6.10 24.93
N LYS A 44 -13.31 -6.65 25.53
CA LYS A 44 -12.54 -5.95 26.57
C LYS A 44 -11.91 -4.66 26.04
N SER A 45 -11.26 -4.70 24.88
CA SER A 45 -10.66 -3.51 24.26
C SER A 45 -11.69 -2.43 23.92
N LEU A 46 -12.87 -2.81 23.41
CA LEU A 46 -13.95 -1.85 23.15
C LEU A 46 -14.44 -1.17 24.43
N ARG A 47 -14.52 -1.91 25.54
CA ARG A 47 -14.92 -1.36 26.85
C ARG A 47 -13.91 -0.36 27.40
N GLU A 48 -12.62 -0.70 27.35
CA GLU A 48 -11.54 0.19 27.80
C GLU A 48 -11.58 1.51 27.01
N PHE A 49 -11.76 1.43 25.69
CA PHE A 49 -11.97 2.61 24.86
C PHE A 49 -13.23 3.41 25.25
N CYS A 50 -14.37 2.76 25.43
CA CYS A 50 -15.61 3.46 25.82
C CYS A 50 -15.51 4.10 27.21
N TRP A 51 -14.76 3.51 28.13
CA TRP A 51 -14.49 4.08 29.46
C TRP A 51 -13.61 5.32 29.37
N SER A 52 -12.51 5.29 28.60
CA SER A 52 -11.65 6.47 28.42
C SER A 52 -12.43 7.65 27.82
N MET A 53 -13.35 7.37 26.89
CA MET A 53 -14.24 8.37 26.34
C MET A 53 -15.27 8.87 27.37
N ALA A 54 -15.88 7.97 28.14
CA ALA A 54 -16.85 8.37 29.16
C ALA A 54 -16.23 9.26 30.26
N GLU A 55 -14.98 9.00 30.66
CA GLU A 55 -14.23 9.83 31.61
C GLU A 55 -13.93 11.22 31.03
N LYS A 56 -13.55 11.28 29.74
CA LYS A 56 -13.25 12.53 29.04
C LYS A 56 -14.45 13.46 28.88
N TYR A 57 -15.66 12.91 28.68
CA TYR A 57 -16.88 13.69 28.40
C TYR A 57 -17.87 13.82 29.58
N LYS A 58 -17.45 13.44 30.80
CA LYS A 58 -18.21 13.43 32.06
C LYS A 58 -18.96 14.75 32.41
N ARG A 59 -18.62 15.87 31.78
CA ARG A 59 -19.22 17.20 32.05
C ARG A 59 -20.58 17.46 31.37
N THR A 60 -21.02 16.61 30.44
CA THR A 60 -22.21 16.89 29.58
C THR A 60 -23.38 15.91 29.74
N SER A 61 -23.18 14.75 30.35
CA SER A 61 -24.21 13.70 30.56
C SER A 61 -23.75 12.73 31.65
N THR A 62 -24.61 11.81 32.10
CA THR A 62 -24.18 10.78 33.05
C THR A 62 -23.11 9.89 32.40
N VAL A 63 -22.05 9.57 33.15
CA VAL A 63 -20.91 8.76 32.64
C VAL A 63 -21.39 7.43 32.08
N ARG A 64 -22.40 6.84 32.72
CA ARG A 64 -23.02 5.58 32.30
C ARG A 64 -23.73 5.69 30.96
N ASP A 65 -24.48 6.77 30.72
CA ASP A 65 -25.18 6.96 29.45
C ASP A 65 -24.22 7.22 28.29
N VAL A 66 -23.15 7.98 28.54
CA VAL A 66 -22.07 8.22 27.58
C VAL A 66 -21.35 6.91 27.24
N PHE A 67 -21.03 6.09 28.24
CA PHE A 67 -20.43 4.78 28.04
C PHE A 67 -21.34 3.87 27.20
N ILE A 68 -22.61 3.71 27.59
CA ILE A 68 -23.56 2.84 26.88
C ILE A 68 -23.79 3.32 25.44
N SER A 69 -23.88 4.63 25.21
CA SER A 69 -24.05 5.20 23.87
C SER A 69 -22.84 4.92 22.98
N ASN A 70 -21.62 5.14 23.48
CA ASN A 70 -20.40 4.84 22.74
C ASN A 70 -20.26 3.34 22.47
N LEU A 71 -20.56 2.50 23.46
CA LEU A 71 -20.48 1.05 23.31
C LEU A 71 -21.44 0.55 22.24
N LYS A 72 -22.67 1.06 22.18
CA LYS A 72 -23.63 0.75 21.09
C LYS A 72 -23.08 1.10 19.72
N GLY A 73 -22.48 2.28 19.58
CA GLY A 73 -21.86 2.73 18.32
C GLY A 73 -20.73 1.80 17.89
N LYS A 74 -19.76 1.59 18.79
CA LYS A 74 -18.57 0.76 18.52
C LYS A 74 -18.90 -0.70 18.23
N LEU A 75 -19.86 -1.27 18.94
CA LEU A 75 -20.40 -2.58 18.64
C LEU A 75 -20.97 -2.68 17.21
N GLY A 76 -21.63 -1.63 16.72
CA GLY A 76 -22.12 -1.59 15.33
C GLY A 76 -21.02 -1.42 14.30
N GLU A 77 -20.06 -0.54 14.57
CA GLU A 77 -18.88 -0.32 13.72
C GLU A 77 -18.11 -1.62 13.49
N GLU A 78 -17.93 -2.42 14.55
CA GLU A 78 -17.25 -3.72 14.47
C GLU A 78 -17.94 -4.74 13.56
N VAL A 79 -19.28 -4.73 13.51
CA VAL A 79 -20.04 -5.60 12.58
C VAL A 79 -19.80 -5.18 11.13
N VAL A 80 -19.69 -3.88 10.87
CA VAL A 80 -19.45 -3.36 9.51
C VAL A 80 -17.99 -3.60 9.09
N LYS A 81 -17.03 -3.39 10.00
CA LYS A 81 -15.61 -3.68 9.78
C LYS A 81 -15.34 -5.13 9.41
N GLU A 82 -15.95 -6.07 10.11
CA GLU A 82 -15.78 -7.50 9.84
C GLU A 82 -16.28 -7.92 8.44
N ARG A 83 -17.18 -7.11 7.84
CA ARG A 83 -17.81 -7.40 6.56
C ARG A 83 -17.21 -6.69 5.38
N LEU A 84 -16.84 -5.42 5.57
CA LEU A 84 -16.30 -4.59 4.51
C LEU A 84 -14.77 -4.54 4.56
N ALA A 85 -14.14 -4.84 5.71
CA ALA A 85 -12.69 -4.89 5.87
C ALA A 85 -12.00 -3.69 5.19
N ASP A 86 -11.10 -3.95 4.24
CA ASP A 86 -10.30 -2.93 3.55
C ASP A 86 -11.13 -2.07 2.57
N PHE A 87 -12.37 -2.45 2.28
CA PHE A 87 -13.29 -1.69 1.44
C PHE A 87 -13.74 -0.37 2.09
N ILE A 88 -13.64 -0.27 3.42
CA ILE A 88 -13.96 0.94 4.17
C ILE A 88 -12.74 1.48 4.91
N THR A 89 -12.68 2.79 5.11
CA THR A 89 -11.57 3.44 5.81
C THR A 89 -11.33 2.83 7.19
N GLU A 90 -10.06 2.55 7.50
CA GLU A 90 -9.65 2.13 8.83
C GLU A 90 -10.01 3.22 9.86
N VAL A 91 -10.83 2.86 10.84
CA VAL A 91 -11.16 3.75 11.94
C VAL A 91 -10.10 3.58 13.01
N ASP A 92 -9.11 4.48 13.01
CA ASP A 92 -8.12 4.65 14.06
C ASP A 92 -8.83 5.14 15.32
N TYR A 93 -8.99 4.23 16.29
CA TYR A 93 -9.66 4.50 17.57
C TYR A 93 -8.82 5.39 18.50
N GLU A 94 -7.53 5.61 18.22
CA GLU A 94 -6.67 6.52 18.98
C GLU A 94 -6.65 7.94 18.38
N LYS A 95 -6.76 8.07 17.04
CA LYS A 95 -6.79 9.37 16.35
C LYS A 95 -8.18 9.98 16.15
N ARG A 96 -9.27 9.21 16.16
CA ARG A 96 -10.64 9.78 16.03
C ARG A 96 -11.10 10.48 17.31
N LEU A 97 -10.62 11.70 17.48
CA LEU A 97 -11.15 12.71 18.41
C LEU A 97 -12.32 13.47 17.75
N GLY A 98 -13.41 12.76 17.48
CA GLY A 98 -14.61 13.34 16.87
C GLY A 98 -14.56 13.35 15.34
N GLY A 99 -15.39 12.51 14.72
CA GLY A 99 -15.82 12.74 13.35
C GLY A 99 -16.72 13.98 13.29
N ASP A 100 -17.12 14.38 12.09
CA ASP A 100 -18.14 15.43 11.86
C ASP A 100 -19.54 15.09 12.43
N GLY A 101 -19.61 14.02 13.22
CA GLY A 101 -20.73 13.49 13.99
C GLY A 101 -21.75 12.70 13.18
N LYS A 102 -21.46 12.41 11.89
CA LYS A 102 -22.53 12.04 10.95
C LYS A 102 -22.18 11.01 9.88
N SER A 103 -20.92 10.61 9.72
CA SER A 103 -20.52 9.46 8.89
C SER A 103 -19.50 8.61 9.65
N ASP A 104 -19.76 7.31 9.77
CA ASP A 104 -18.91 6.38 10.53
C ASP A 104 -17.77 5.83 9.67
N PHE A 105 -18.00 5.59 8.37
CA PHE A 105 -16.99 5.12 7.43
C PHE A 105 -17.10 5.85 6.09
N THR A 106 -16.02 5.82 5.30
CA THR A 106 -16.08 6.11 3.87
C THR A 106 -15.51 4.93 3.09
N VAL A 107 -15.92 4.76 1.83
CA VAL A 107 -15.35 3.72 0.96
C VAL A 107 -13.90 4.09 0.63
N THR A 108 -12.96 3.16 0.82
CA THR A 108 -11.50 3.41 0.66
C THR A 108 -11.17 3.92 -0.73
N ALA A 109 -11.76 3.32 -1.77
CA ALA A 109 -11.59 3.73 -3.16
C ALA A 109 -12.35 5.01 -3.54
N HIS A 110 -13.38 5.40 -2.77
CA HIS A 110 -14.27 6.52 -3.08
C HIS A 110 -14.61 7.29 -1.79
N PRO A 111 -13.72 8.16 -1.28
CA PRO A 111 -13.89 8.81 0.04
C PRO A 111 -15.13 9.70 0.18
N TRP A 112 -15.78 10.08 -0.92
CA TRP A 112 -17.04 10.82 -0.92
C TRP A 112 -18.28 9.93 -0.67
N ILE A 113 -18.13 8.60 -0.68
CA ILE A 113 -19.21 7.67 -0.35
C ILE A 113 -19.18 7.43 1.17
N GLY A 114 -19.98 8.22 1.90
CA GLY A 114 -20.17 8.06 3.34
C GLY A 114 -21.10 6.91 3.71
N ILE A 115 -20.79 6.24 4.81
CA ILE A 115 -21.55 5.14 5.41
C ILE A 115 -21.80 5.49 6.88
N GLU A 116 -23.07 5.55 7.27
CA GLU A 116 -23.48 5.78 8.66
C GLU A 116 -24.00 4.49 9.29
N VAL A 117 -23.59 4.17 10.51
CA VAL A 117 -23.97 2.96 11.23
C VAL A 117 -24.86 3.31 12.42
N LYS A 118 -26.06 2.73 12.46
CA LYS A 118 -27.01 2.93 13.56
C LYS A 118 -27.29 1.63 14.30
N SER A 119 -26.80 1.54 15.53
CA SER A 119 -27.08 0.42 16.43
C SER A 119 -28.26 0.68 17.36
N ARG A 120 -29.16 -0.29 17.49
CA ARG A 120 -30.29 -0.27 18.44
C ARG A 120 -30.45 -1.62 19.10
N HIS A 121 -30.93 -1.61 20.35
CA HIS A 121 -31.35 -2.81 21.05
C HIS A 121 -32.88 -2.77 21.22
N GLY A 122 -33.50 -3.93 21.30
CA GLY A 122 -34.94 -4.08 21.52
C GLY A 122 -35.58 -5.14 20.64
N ASP A 123 -36.88 -5.34 20.82
CA ASP A 123 -37.68 -6.27 20.01
C ASP A 123 -37.64 -5.87 18.54
N PHE A 124 -37.30 -6.77 17.62
CA PHE A 124 -37.19 -6.47 16.19
C PHE A 124 -38.53 -5.99 15.57
N ASP A 125 -39.68 -6.38 16.13
CA ASP A 125 -41.01 -5.91 15.70
C ASP A 125 -41.28 -4.44 16.07
N LYS A 126 -40.56 -3.91 17.08
CA LYS A 126 -40.77 -2.56 17.62
C LYS A 126 -39.56 -1.66 17.43
N VAL A 127 -38.40 -2.22 17.07
CA VAL A 127 -37.18 -1.46 16.93
C VAL A 127 -37.32 -0.46 15.79
N ARG A 128 -36.86 0.76 16.06
CA ARG A 128 -36.88 1.85 15.08
C ARG A 128 -35.53 2.53 15.06
N TRP A 129 -35.01 2.73 13.86
CA TRP A 129 -33.87 3.60 13.62
C TRP A 129 -34.36 4.99 13.29
N SER A 130 -33.53 5.99 13.55
CA SER A 130 -33.82 7.37 13.22
C SER A 130 -32.60 8.02 12.56
N VAL A 131 -32.88 8.82 11.54
CA VAL A 131 -31.86 9.54 10.76
C VAL A 131 -32.34 10.97 10.52
N SER A 132 -31.42 11.91 10.60
CA SER A 132 -31.59 13.34 10.34
C SER A 132 -31.26 13.70 8.91
N SER A 133 -31.79 14.83 8.42
CA SER A 133 -31.46 15.33 7.07
C SER A 133 -29.95 15.45 6.82
N GLN A 134 -29.20 15.86 7.84
CA GLN A 134 -27.75 16.05 7.75
C GLN A 134 -26.99 14.72 7.61
N GLU A 135 -27.50 13.62 8.19
CA GLU A 135 -26.93 12.29 7.99
C GLU A 135 -27.30 11.72 6.61
N VAL A 136 -28.49 12.04 6.10
CA VAL A 136 -28.91 11.64 4.75
C VAL A 136 -28.09 12.35 3.66
N GLU A 137 -27.75 13.63 3.86
CA GLU A 137 -26.95 14.42 2.93
C GLU A 137 -25.49 13.97 2.84
N LYS A 138 -24.93 13.52 3.96
CA LYS A 138 -23.50 13.16 4.06
C LYS A 138 -23.19 11.72 3.68
N ASN A 139 -24.19 10.83 3.72
CA ASN A 139 -23.98 9.41 3.51
C ASN A 139 -24.68 8.92 2.25
N ALA A 140 -24.09 7.93 1.59
CA ALA A 140 -24.74 7.19 0.53
C ALA A 140 -25.70 6.12 1.10
N VAL A 141 -25.42 5.63 2.31
CA VAL A 141 -26.18 4.54 2.94
C VAL A 141 -26.21 4.67 4.46
N ILE A 142 -27.34 4.25 5.04
CA ILE A 142 -27.50 4.03 6.48
C ILE A 142 -27.53 2.53 6.75
N VAL A 143 -26.56 2.01 7.50
CA VAL A 143 -26.46 0.60 7.92
C VAL A 143 -27.08 0.45 9.30
N CYS A 144 -27.99 -0.52 9.47
CA CYS A 144 -28.74 -0.69 10.70
C CYS A 144 -28.35 -2.00 11.38
N ILE A 145 -27.91 -1.88 12.63
CA ILE A 145 -27.49 -3.00 13.47
C ILE A 145 -28.51 -3.19 14.60
N LEU A 146 -28.95 -4.42 14.79
CA LEU A 146 -29.82 -4.83 15.90
C LEU A 146 -29.00 -5.61 16.93
N ILE A 147 -28.99 -5.12 18.17
CA ILE A 147 -28.38 -5.79 19.32
C ILE A 147 -29.48 -6.55 20.04
N ARG A 148 -29.32 -7.87 20.20
CA ARG A 148 -30.36 -8.72 20.78
C ARG A 148 -30.61 -8.38 22.24
N GLU A 149 -29.55 -8.13 23.00
CA GLU A 149 -29.61 -7.87 24.43
C GLU A 149 -29.63 -6.38 24.77
N GLU A 150 -30.08 -6.06 25.98
CA GLU A 150 -29.84 -4.75 26.56
C GLU A 150 -28.34 -4.52 26.74
N VAL A 151 -27.85 -3.37 26.25
CA VAL A 151 -26.43 -3.05 26.33
C VAL A 151 -26.08 -2.57 27.73
N THR A 152 -25.50 -3.47 28.51
CA THR A 152 -25.01 -3.21 29.88
C THR A 152 -23.54 -3.59 30.01
N GLU A 153 -22.81 -2.98 30.94
CA GLU A 153 -21.39 -3.27 31.15
C GLU A 153 -21.10 -4.73 31.52
N ALA A 154 -22.01 -5.40 32.23
CA ALA A 154 -21.80 -6.72 32.81
C ALA A 154 -21.86 -7.88 31.80
N GLN A 155 -22.28 -7.62 30.55
CA GLN A 155 -22.51 -8.68 29.57
C GLN A 155 -21.20 -9.41 29.20
N LEU A 156 -21.21 -10.73 29.00
CA LEU A 156 -19.99 -11.45 28.58
C LEU A 156 -19.80 -11.47 27.05
N ALA A 157 -20.89 -11.36 26.31
CA ALA A 157 -20.93 -11.33 24.85
C ALA A 157 -22.18 -10.59 24.35
N TYR A 158 -22.09 -9.95 23.18
CA TYR A 158 -23.25 -9.39 22.49
C TYR A 158 -23.53 -10.13 21.19
N HIS A 159 -24.81 -10.37 20.91
CA HIS A 159 -25.26 -10.92 19.64
C HIS A 159 -25.82 -9.79 18.79
N LEU A 160 -25.16 -9.54 17.66
CA LEU A 160 -25.48 -8.43 16.77
C LEU A 160 -25.95 -8.96 15.42
N PHE A 161 -27.06 -8.42 14.95
CA PHE A 161 -27.61 -8.72 13.65
C PHE A 161 -27.41 -7.55 12.70
N LEU A 162 -26.91 -7.81 11.50
CA LEU A 162 -26.99 -6.84 10.41
C LEU A 162 -28.44 -6.78 9.93
N ALA A 163 -29.23 -5.90 10.53
CA ALA A 163 -30.67 -5.81 10.28
C ALA A 163 -30.98 -5.39 8.84
N GLY A 164 -30.03 -4.74 8.16
CA GLY A 164 -30.11 -4.34 6.77
C GLY A 164 -29.49 -2.96 6.55
N PHE A 165 -29.67 -2.43 5.34
CA PHE A 165 -29.22 -1.09 4.98
C PHE A 165 -30.28 -0.31 4.23
N LEU A 166 -30.19 1.03 4.26
CA LEU A 166 -31.11 1.91 3.55
C LEU A 166 -30.32 2.94 2.72
N PRO A 167 -30.36 2.85 1.38
CA PRO A 167 -29.83 3.89 0.50
C PRO A 167 -30.44 5.26 0.82
N THR A 168 -29.61 6.28 1.00
CA THR A 168 -30.09 7.63 1.35
C THR A 168 -30.93 8.25 0.24
N LYS A 169 -30.65 7.91 -1.03
CA LYS A 169 -31.48 8.27 -2.20
C LYS A 169 -32.94 7.78 -2.11
N MET A 170 -33.23 6.76 -1.29
CA MET A 170 -34.59 6.25 -1.07
C MET A 170 -35.32 7.00 0.06
N ILE A 171 -34.62 7.84 0.82
CA ILE A 171 -35.16 8.59 1.94
C ILE A 171 -35.63 9.95 1.45
N LYS A 172 -36.95 10.15 1.42
CA LYS A 172 -37.55 11.43 1.07
C LYS A 172 -37.71 12.29 2.32
N LEU A 173 -36.66 13.05 2.67
CA LEU A 173 -36.68 14.01 3.77
C LEU A 173 -36.33 15.42 3.26
N LYS A 174 -37.08 16.44 3.69
CA LYS A 174 -36.75 17.85 3.38
C LYS A 174 -36.11 18.57 4.56
N THR A 175 -36.57 18.30 5.78
CA THR A 175 -36.02 18.81 7.04
C THR A 175 -36.40 17.84 8.18
N GLY A 176 -35.63 17.83 9.28
CA GLY A 176 -35.98 17.11 10.50
C GLY A 176 -35.38 15.69 10.62
N ARG A 177 -36.12 14.78 11.25
CA ARG A 177 -35.75 13.36 11.45
C ARG A 177 -36.86 12.44 10.97
N ILE A 178 -36.49 11.34 10.32
CA ILE A 178 -37.40 10.23 10.02
C ILE A 178 -37.05 9.02 10.87
N SER A 179 -38.04 8.21 11.16
CA SER A 179 -37.86 6.93 11.82
C SER A 179 -38.44 5.81 10.98
N PHE A 180 -37.71 4.71 10.85
CA PHE A 180 -38.07 3.54 10.04
C PHE A 180 -37.80 2.23 10.77
N GLY A 181 -38.55 1.19 10.37
CA GLY A 181 -38.47 -0.16 10.92
C GLY A 181 -37.62 -1.10 10.06
N ILE A 182 -37.42 -2.32 10.55
CA ILE A 182 -36.62 -3.36 9.89
C ILE A 182 -37.20 -3.80 8.53
N ASP A 183 -38.51 -3.68 8.36
CA ASP A 183 -39.27 -4.00 7.15
C ASP A 183 -38.98 -3.03 5.99
N GLN A 184 -38.47 -1.84 6.30
CA GLN A 184 -38.18 -0.79 5.32
C GLN A 184 -36.74 -0.84 4.80
N LEU A 185 -35.90 -1.72 5.36
CA LEU A 185 -34.50 -1.92 4.97
C LEU A 185 -34.36 -2.81 3.72
N LEU A 186 -33.19 -2.77 3.11
CA LEU A 186 -32.72 -3.74 2.13
C LEU A 186 -31.83 -4.78 2.82
N TYR A 187 -31.82 -5.99 2.29
CA TYR A 187 -31.08 -7.11 2.86
C TYR A 187 -29.59 -6.83 3.00
N GLY A 188 -29.06 -7.03 4.21
CA GLY A 188 -27.67 -6.71 4.57
C GLY A 188 -26.61 -7.35 3.68
N GLY A 189 -26.87 -8.55 3.14
CA GLY A 189 -25.93 -9.24 2.24
C GLY A 189 -25.72 -8.55 0.90
N GLY A 190 -26.61 -7.64 0.50
CA GLY A 190 -26.45 -6.82 -0.70
C GLY A 190 -25.63 -5.54 -0.49
N LEU A 191 -25.14 -5.27 0.74
CA LEU A 191 -24.50 -3.99 1.07
C LEU A 191 -23.22 -3.76 0.26
N LEU A 192 -22.32 -4.74 0.19
CA LEU A 192 -21.06 -4.63 -0.53
C LEU A 192 -21.31 -4.37 -2.03
N ALA A 193 -22.12 -5.22 -2.67
CA ALA A 193 -22.49 -5.06 -4.08
C ALA A 193 -23.15 -3.69 -4.36
N TYR A 194 -24.00 -3.21 -3.45
CA TYR A 194 -24.60 -1.88 -3.57
C TYR A 194 -23.56 -0.75 -3.51
N LEU A 195 -22.57 -0.86 -2.62
CA LEU A 195 -21.49 0.12 -2.51
C LEU A 195 -20.52 0.08 -3.69
N GLU A 196 -20.27 -1.11 -4.26
CA GLU A 196 -19.45 -1.29 -5.48
C GLU A 196 -20.11 -0.65 -6.71
N ASP A 197 -21.44 -0.74 -6.82
CA ASP A 197 -22.19 -0.19 -7.94
C ASP A 197 -22.45 1.33 -7.85
N LEU A 198 -22.36 1.91 -6.64
CA LEU A 198 -22.69 3.32 -6.36
C LEU A 198 -21.93 4.33 -7.24
N PRO A 199 -20.60 4.22 -7.44
CA PRO A 199 -19.84 5.08 -8.35
C PRO A 199 -20.37 5.08 -9.79
N ALA A 200 -20.72 3.90 -10.32
CA ALA A 200 -21.30 3.74 -11.65
C ALA A 200 -22.74 4.26 -11.76
N MET A 201 -23.50 4.26 -10.66
CA MET A 201 -24.82 4.87 -10.60
C MET A 201 -24.78 6.40 -10.51
N THR A 202 -23.67 6.99 -10.05
CA THR A 202 -23.47 8.45 -10.00
C THR A 202 -22.93 9.04 -11.29
N SER A 203 -22.23 8.28 -12.12
CA SER A 203 -21.76 8.72 -13.44
C SER A 203 -22.87 8.83 -14.50
N ASN A 204 -23.99 8.14 -14.31
CA ASN A 204 -25.16 8.15 -15.22
C ASN A 204 -26.17 9.27 -14.94
N GLY A 205 -25.80 10.30 -14.16
CA GLY A 205 -26.70 11.41 -13.84
C GLY A 205 -25.96 12.61 -13.30
N ILE A 206 -25.34 13.39 -14.18
CA ILE A 206 -24.86 14.75 -13.85
C ILE A 206 -25.86 15.75 -14.43
N PRO A 207 -26.61 16.50 -13.59
CA PRO A 207 -27.01 17.85 -13.95
C PRO A 207 -25.76 18.72 -14.00
N GLN A 208 -25.50 19.35 -15.14
CA GLN A 208 -24.49 20.40 -15.26
C GLN A 208 -24.82 21.50 -14.26
N GLU A 209 -23.99 21.66 -13.22
CA GLU A 209 -23.59 22.94 -12.66
C GLU A 209 -22.59 22.72 -11.52
N VAL A 210 -21.58 23.60 -11.45
CA VAL A 210 -20.48 23.64 -10.48
C VAL A 210 -19.28 22.71 -10.76
N ILE A 211 -18.70 22.80 -11.96
CA ILE A 211 -17.24 22.85 -12.12
C ILE A 211 -16.92 24.03 -13.05
N SER A 212 -16.87 25.23 -12.46
CA SER A 212 -16.25 26.39 -13.09
C SER A 212 -15.35 27.06 -12.07
N SER A 213 -14.11 26.60 -11.97
CA SER A 213 -12.96 27.50 -11.99
C SER A 213 -11.67 26.69 -11.95
N ASN A 214 -10.84 26.98 -12.94
CA ASN A 214 -9.40 26.76 -12.97
C ASN A 214 -8.92 25.32 -13.17
N THR A 215 -9.01 24.85 -14.41
CA THR A 215 -7.81 24.44 -15.15
C THR A 215 -8.03 24.76 -16.64
N ASN A 216 -7.34 25.79 -17.11
CA ASN A 216 -7.20 26.06 -18.53
C ASN A 216 -6.24 25.03 -19.13
N GLY A 217 -6.65 24.43 -20.24
CA GLY A 217 -5.74 23.87 -21.23
C GLY A 217 -5.57 22.35 -21.20
N LEU A 218 -6.54 21.63 -21.75
CA LEU A 218 -6.37 20.86 -22.99
C LEU A 218 -7.70 20.18 -23.31
N ASP A 219 -8.48 20.90 -24.10
CA ASP A 219 -9.72 20.47 -24.72
C ASP A 219 -9.42 19.33 -25.71
N ASN A 220 -9.99 18.15 -25.46
CA ASN A 220 -10.26 17.14 -26.48
C ASN A 220 -11.42 16.23 -26.03
N SER A 221 -12.52 16.86 -25.62
CA SER A 221 -13.78 16.17 -25.28
C SER A 221 -14.73 16.00 -26.48
N HIS A 222 -14.33 16.43 -27.68
CA HIS A 222 -15.17 16.35 -28.88
C HIS A 222 -15.10 15.05 -29.69
N ASN A 223 -14.36 14.03 -29.24
CA ASN A 223 -14.33 12.72 -29.93
C ASN A 223 -14.96 11.56 -29.17
N LEU A 224 -15.47 11.72 -27.94
CA LEU A 224 -16.07 10.60 -27.21
C LEU A 224 -17.56 10.34 -27.56
N HIS A 225 -18.29 11.36 -28.03
CA HIS A 225 -19.74 11.25 -28.24
C HIS A 225 -20.15 10.74 -29.65
N ASN A 226 -19.20 10.65 -30.59
CA ASN A 226 -19.47 10.13 -31.95
C ASN A 226 -18.98 8.70 -32.21
N LEU A 227 -18.35 8.03 -31.23
CA LEU A 227 -17.86 6.65 -31.39
C LEU A 227 -18.73 5.58 -30.71
N GLN A 228 -19.73 5.97 -29.90
CA GLN A 228 -20.71 5.02 -29.33
C GLN A 228 -21.88 4.69 -30.27
N LYS A 229 -21.97 5.32 -31.45
CA LYS A 229 -23.03 5.04 -32.43
C LYS A 229 -22.67 4.01 -33.50
N HIS A 230 -21.41 3.59 -33.60
CA HIS A 230 -20.96 2.52 -34.49
C HIS A 230 -20.05 1.58 -33.71
N ALA A 231 -20.64 0.74 -32.84
CA ALA A 231 -19.95 -0.47 -32.41
C ALA A 231 -20.07 -1.48 -33.57
N PRO A 232 -18.97 -1.87 -34.23
CA PRO A 232 -19.01 -3.02 -35.12
C PRO A 232 -19.20 -4.26 -34.25
N ASP A 233 -20.08 -5.12 -34.68
CA ASP A 233 -20.35 -6.44 -34.14
C ASP A 233 -19.13 -7.34 -34.35
N MET A 234 -18.10 -7.26 -33.48
CA MET A 234 -16.95 -8.20 -33.44
C MET A 234 -16.32 -8.27 -32.02
N GLY A 235 -16.56 -9.37 -31.30
CA GLY A 235 -16.17 -9.57 -29.90
C GLY A 235 -14.66 -9.59 -29.58
N GLY A 236 -13.77 -9.48 -30.58
CA GLY A 236 -12.32 -9.35 -30.36
C GLY A 236 -11.85 -7.91 -30.10
N ASP A 237 -12.53 -6.91 -30.66
CA ASP A 237 -12.06 -5.52 -30.68
C ASP A 237 -12.24 -4.78 -29.35
N VAL A 238 -13.18 -5.21 -28.50
CA VAL A 238 -13.52 -4.52 -27.24
C VAL A 238 -12.49 -4.80 -26.14
N VAL A 239 -12.00 -6.05 -26.03
CA VAL A 239 -10.99 -6.41 -25.02
C VAL A 239 -9.67 -5.69 -25.31
N GLU A 240 -9.23 -5.70 -26.57
CA GLU A 240 -8.01 -5.02 -27.00
C GLU A 240 -8.10 -3.50 -26.83
N PHE A 241 -9.27 -2.90 -27.04
CA PHE A 241 -9.51 -1.48 -26.79
C PHE A 241 -9.25 -1.10 -25.32
N TYR A 242 -9.82 -1.85 -24.37
CA TYR A 242 -9.64 -1.57 -22.95
C TYR A 242 -8.20 -1.80 -22.48
N VAL A 243 -7.52 -2.83 -23.00
CA VAL A 243 -6.09 -3.03 -22.71
C VAL A 243 -5.25 -1.84 -23.19
N LYS A 244 -5.43 -1.38 -24.43
CA LYS A 244 -4.71 -0.21 -24.96
C LYS A 244 -5.00 1.07 -24.17
N LEU A 245 -6.24 1.26 -23.73
CA LEU A 245 -6.61 2.40 -22.90
C LEU A 245 -5.96 2.29 -21.51
N GLY A 246 -5.91 1.08 -20.96
CA GLY A 246 -5.20 0.75 -19.74
C GLY A 246 -3.71 1.07 -19.84
N ASP A 247 -3.04 0.61 -20.90
CA ASP A 247 -1.62 0.86 -21.18
C ASP A 247 -1.35 2.38 -21.22
N LYS A 248 -2.14 3.12 -22.00
CA LYS A 248 -2.00 4.59 -22.09
C LYS A 248 -2.10 5.29 -20.72
N HIS A 249 -3.05 4.90 -19.88
CA HIS A 249 -3.19 5.49 -18.55
C HIS A 249 -2.08 5.04 -17.60
N PHE A 250 -1.63 3.80 -17.75
CA PHE A 250 -0.49 3.26 -16.99
C PHE A 250 0.78 4.08 -17.27
N ASP A 251 1.08 4.33 -18.54
CA ASP A 251 2.28 5.08 -18.96
C ASP A 251 2.23 6.56 -18.53
N ASN A 252 1.03 7.10 -18.32
CA ASN A 252 0.82 8.44 -17.75
C ASN A 252 0.91 8.48 -16.22
N GLY A 253 1.05 7.33 -15.55
CA GLY A 253 1.03 7.21 -14.09
C GLY A 253 -0.37 7.22 -13.45
N ASP A 254 -1.44 7.18 -14.25
CA ASP A 254 -2.83 7.11 -13.79
C ASP A 254 -3.22 5.67 -13.40
N TYR A 255 -2.53 5.08 -12.44
CA TYR A 255 -2.63 3.64 -12.13
C TYR A 255 -4.05 3.19 -11.78
N ILE A 256 -4.85 4.03 -11.12
CA ILE A 256 -6.25 3.71 -10.77
C ILE A 256 -7.11 3.56 -12.03
N VAL A 257 -6.93 4.47 -13.00
CA VAL A 257 -7.68 4.44 -14.26
C VAL A 257 -7.19 3.27 -15.11
N ALA A 258 -5.88 2.98 -15.11
CA ALA A 258 -5.32 1.82 -15.75
C ALA A 258 -5.93 0.52 -15.21
N ILE A 259 -5.99 0.36 -13.88
CA ILE A 259 -6.59 -0.80 -13.20
C ILE A 259 -8.06 -1.01 -13.63
N SER A 260 -8.84 0.07 -13.66
CA SER A 260 -10.24 0.00 -14.10
C SER A 260 -10.37 -0.54 -15.52
N ASN A 261 -9.54 -0.05 -16.44
CA ASN A 261 -9.56 -0.47 -17.84
C ASN A 261 -9.10 -1.93 -18.02
N TYR A 262 -8.00 -2.36 -17.39
CA TYR A 262 -7.59 -3.76 -17.44
C TYR A 262 -8.62 -4.71 -16.82
N SER A 263 -9.24 -4.32 -15.71
CA SER A 263 -10.30 -5.11 -15.07
C SER A 263 -11.53 -5.25 -15.98
N GLN A 264 -11.90 -4.19 -16.71
CA GLN A 264 -12.96 -4.24 -17.71
C GLN A 264 -12.60 -5.15 -18.89
N ALA A 265 -11.35 -5.11 -19.36
CA ALA A 265 -10.87 -6.00 -20.41
C ALA A 265 -11.05 -7.48 -20.00
N LEU A 266 -10.59 -7.86 -18.81
CA LEU A 266 -10.70 -9.21 -18.27
C LEU A 266 -12.17 -9.64 -18.04
N GLN A 267 -13.02 -8.74 -17.56
CA GLN A 267 -14.45 -9.04 -17.35
C GLN A 267 -15.18 -9.28 -18.68
N ASN A 268 -14.88 -8.48 -19.70
CA ASN A 268 -15.45 -8.64 -21.04
C ASN A 268 -14.96 -9.93 -21.71
N ASN A 269 -13.69 -10.30 -21.50
CA ASN A 269 -13.17 -11.57 -22.02
C ASN A 269 -13.85 -12.78 -21.38
N LYS A 270 -14.04 -12.77 -20.04
CA LYS A 270 -14.82 -13.81 -19.34
C LYS A 270 -16.23 -13.98 -19.94
N LYS A 271 -16.93 -12.87 -20.19
CA LYS A 271 -18.26 -12.89 -20.83
C LYS A 271 -18.20 -13.50 -22.24
N ASN A 272 -17.22 -13.13 -23.06
CA ASN A 272 -17.05 -13.68 -24.41
C ASN A 272 -16.80 -15.20 -24.42
N SER A 273 -16.05 -15.72 -23.44
CA SER A 273 -15.82 -17.16 -23.27
C SER A 273 -17.12 -17.93 -22.96
N TYR A 274 -18.01 -17.38 -22.12
CA TYR A 274 -19.32 -17.98 -21.84
C TYR A 274 -20.21 -18.08 -23.09
N TYR A 275 -20.17 -17.10 -24.00
CA TYR A 275 -20.97 -17.10 -25.23
C TYR A 275 -20.40 -18.00 -26.34
N GLN A 276 -19.10 -18.32 -26.32
CA GLN A 276 -18.49 -19.24 -27.30
C GLN A 276 -18.72 -20.73 -26.98
N GLY A 277 -19.12 -21.07 -25.75
CA GLY A 277 -19.44 -22.46 -25.34
C GLY A 277 -20.64 -23.09 -26.07
N GLU A 278 -21.41 -22.33 -26.85
CA GLU A 278 -22.57 -22.80 -27.62
C GLU A 278 -22.32 -22.93 -29.14
N VAL A 279 -21.09 -22.69 -29.63
CA VAL A 279 -20.80 -22.69 -31.08
C VAL A 279 -19.76 -23.75 -31.47
N GLN A 280 -20.00 -24.39 -32.62
CA GLN A 280 -19.40 -25.65 -33.10
C GLN A 280 -17.86 -25.78 -33.02
N PRO A 281 -17.33 -27.02 -32.86
CA PRO A 281 -15.90 -27.29 -32.85
C PRO A 281 -15.31 -27.10 -34.26
N GLY A 282 -14.56 -26.01 -34.47
CA GLY A 282 -13.90 -25.76 -35.75
C GLY A 282 -12.92 -24.60 -35.85
N PHE A 283 -12.87 -23.65 -34.91
CA PHE A 283 -11.97 -22.48 -34.98
C PHE A 283 -11.05 -22.38 -33.76
N ASN A 284 -9.91 -23.08 -33.81
CA ASN A 284 -8.94 -23.15 -32.71
C ASN A 284 -7.76 -22.17 -32.87
N LEU A 285 -8.03 -20.96 -33.40
CA LEU A 285 -7.05 -19.87 -33.54
C LEU A 285 -7.34 -18.69 -32.60
N SER A 286 -8.55 -18.58 -32.04
CA SER A 286 -8.94 -17.46 -31.16
C SER A 286 -8.41 -17.59 -29.72
N HIS A 287 -8.37 -18.81 -29.17
CA HIS A 287 -8.05 -19.04 -27.76
C HIS A 287 -6.61 -18.62 -27.43
N LYS A 288 -5.64 -18.95 -28.29
CA LYS A 288 -4.23 -18.59 -28.08
C LYS A 288 -3.97 -17.08 -28.15
N TYR A 289 -4.78 -16.32 -28.89
CA TYR A 289 -4.67 -14.87 -28.98
C TYR A 289 -5.27 -14.18 -27.76
N THR A 290 -6.43 -14.66 -27.28
CA THR A 290 -7.09 -14.16 -26.06
C THR A 290 -6.32 -14.50 -24.79
N ASP A 291 -5.68 -15.66 -24.70
CA ASP A 291 -4.87 -16.06 -23.55
C ASP A 291 -3.68 -15.11 -23.33
N ASN A 292 -3.09 -14.60 -24.41
CA ASN A 292 -1.96 -13.67 -24.33
C ASN A 292 -2.40 -12.26 -23.86
N ILE A 293 -3.61 -11.85 -24.23
CA ILE A 293 -4.18 -10.57 -23.80
C ILE A 293 -4.51 -10.60 -22.31
N ASP A 294 -5.07 -11.71 -21.80
CA ASP A 294 -5.35 -11.87 -20.37
C ASP A 294 -4.05 -11.91 -19.55
N ILE A 295 -3.03 -12.63 -20.02
CA ILE A 295 -1.70 -12.64 -19.41
C ILE A 295 -1.13 -11.22 -19.30
N HIS A 296 -1.17 -10.44 -20.39
CA HIS A 296 -0.70 -9.05 -20.39
C HIS A 296 -1.50 -8.17 -19.43
N ALA A 297 -2.84 -8.26 -19.46
CA ALA A 297 -3.72 -7.47 -18.60
C ALA A 297 -3.50 -7.80 -17.10
N TYR A 298 -3.40 -9.08 -16.73
CA TYR A 298 -3.05 -9.48 -15.36
C TYR A 298 -1.65 -9.00 -14.96
N TYR A 299 -0.67 -9.09 -15.86
CA TYR A 299 0.68 -8.60 -15.59
C TYR A 299 0.71 -7.08 -15.35
N LYS A 300 0.03 -6.29 -16.19
CA LYS A 300 -0.09 -4.84 -16.04
C LYS A 300 -0.93 -4.44 -14.81
N LEU A 301 -1.98 -5.19 -14.45
CA LEU A 301 -2.69 -5.02 -13.18
C LEU A 301 -1.75 -5.21 -11.99
N GLY A 302 -0.97 -6.30 -12.01
CA GLY A 302 0.02 -6.57 -10.98
C GLY A 302 1.02 -5.42 -10.82
N LEU A 303 1.49 -4.86 -11.95
CA LEU A 303 2.37 -3.70 -11.94
C LEU A 303 1.69 -2.46 -11.36
N ALA A 304 0.44 -2.19 -11.72
CA ALA A 304 -0.29 -1.01 -11.26
C ALA A 304 -0.58 -1.07 -9.76
N TYR A 305 -1.01 -2.22 -9.24
CA TYR A 305 -1.19 -2.43 -7.81
C TYR A 305 0.14 -2.33 -7.04
N TYR A 306 1.23 -2.86 -7.61
CA TYR A 306 2.57 -2.71 -7.03
C TYR A 306 2.98 -1.23 -6.92
N GLN A 307 2.71 -0.41 -7.93
CA GLN A 307 3.00 1.04 -7.87
C GLN A 307 2.14 1.78 -6.83
N LEU A 308 0.92 1.31 -6.59
CA LEU A 308 0.04 1.84 -5.54
C LEU A 308 0.38 1.33 -4.13
N GLY A 309 1.34 0.41 -4.00
CA GLY A 309 1.75 -0.19 -2.72
C GLY A 309 0.84 -1.33 -2.24
N ASP A 310 -0.15 -1.74 -3.03
CA ASP A 310 -1.01 -2.88 -2.75
C ASP A 310 -0.34 -4.17 -3.26
N TYR A 311 0.60 -4.66 -2.45
CA TYR A 311 1.43 -5.80 -2.82
C TYR A 311 0.64 -7.12 -2.85
N ASP A 312 -0.42 -7.27 -2.05
CA ASP A 312 -1.23 -8.48 -2.01
C ASP A 312 -2.05 -8.64 -3.30
N MET A 313 -2.66 -7.56 -3.78
CA MET A 313 -3.31 -7.55 -5.09
C MET A 313 -2.30 -7.73 -6.22
N ALA A 314 -1.11 -7.14 -6.12
CA ALA A 314 -0.05 -7.36 -7.09
C ALA A 314 0.34 -8.85 -7.18
N ILE A 315 0.59 -9.50 -6.04
CA ILE A 315 0.91 -10.93 -5.94
C ILE A 315 -0.22 -11.79 -6.54
N SER A 316 -1.47 -11.50 -6.20
CA SER A 316 -2.63 -12.23 -6.71
C SER A 316 -2.73 -12.16 -8.24
N ASN A 317 -2.49 -10.99 -8.82
CA ASN A 317 -2.49 -10.81 -10.29
C ASN A 317 -1.30 -11.52 -10.95
N TYR A 318 -0.09 -11.45 -10.37
CA TYR A 318 1.05 -12.22 -10.89
C TYR A 318 0.85 -13.74 -10.77
N ASN A 319 0.11 -14.22 -9.76
CA ASN A 319 -0.28 -15.63 -9.67
C ASN A 319 -1.13 -16.07 -10.87
N GLN A 320 -2.02 -15.21 -11.38
CA GLN A 320 -2.79 -15.49 -12.59
C GLN A 320 -1.90 -15.57 -13.83
N VAL A 321 -0.90 -14.69 -13.94
CA VAL A 321 0.08 -14.74 -15.03
C VAL A 321 0.87 -16.04 -15.00
N ILE A 322 1.34 -16.44 -13.82
CA ILE A 322 2.17 -17.63 -13.64
C ILE A 322 1.36 -18.91 -13.84
N SER A 323 0.10 -18.96 -13.38
CA SER A 323 -0.77 -20.12 -13.60
C SER A 323 -1.09 -20.34 -15.08
N ALA A 324 -1.18 -19.25 -15.86
CA ALA A 324 -1.37 -19.31 -17.30
C ALA A 324 -0.05 -19.60 -18.06
N ASN A 325 1.08 -19.09 -17.58
CA ASN A 325 2.39 -19.32 -18.17
C ASN A 325 3.48 -19.53 -17.10
N LEU A 326 3.78 -20.79 -16.82
CA LEU A 326 4.80 -21.22 -15.85
C LEU A 326 6.23 -20.80 -16.24
N ASN A 327 6.48 -20.41 -17.49
CA ASN A 327 7.79 -19.95 -17.96
C ASN A 327 7.88 -18.41 -18.07
N HIS A 328 7.04 -17.67 -17.35
CA HIS A 328 7.04 -16.20 -17.40
C HIS A 328 8.03 -15.59 -16.39
N SER A 329 9.33 -15.59 -16.72
CA SER A 329 10.41 -15.09 -15.82
C SER A 329 10.13 -13.72 -15.19
N ASN A 330 9.64 -12.76 -15.98
CA ASN A 330 9.31 -11.41 -15.47
C ASN A 330 8.20 -11.41 -14.42
N ALA A 331 7.24 -12.34 -14.48
CA ALA A 331 6.13 -12.38 -13.53
C ALA A 331 6.60 -12.93 -12.18
N TYR A 332 7.45 -13.96 -12.22
CA TYR A 332 8.16 -14.42 -11.03
C TYR A 332 9.03 -13.31 -10.43
N ASN A 333 9.80 -12.57 -11.23
CA ASN A 333 10.59 -11.45 -10.72
C ASN A 333 9.71 -10.38 -10.05
N LYS A 334 8.61 -9.97 -10.70
CA LYS A 334 7.73 -8.93 -10.16
C LYS A 334 6.96 -9.39 -8.93
N ARG A 335 6.53 -10.67 -8.87
CA ARG A 335 5.94 -11.27 -7.67
C ARG A 335 6.95 -11.35 -6.52
N GLY A 336 8.19 -11.73 -6.83
CA GLY A 336 9.30 -11.71 -5.87
C GLY A 336 9.56 -10.31 -5.31
N LEU A 337 9.53 -9.27 -6.16
CA LEU A 337 9.63 -7.87 -5.70
C LEU A 337 8.45 -7.46 -4.80
N ALA A 338 7.22 -7.89 -5.12
CA ALA A 338 6.06 -7.63 -4.26
C ALA A 338 6.23 -8.32 -2.90
N HIS A 339 6.65 -9.59 -2.86
CA HIS A 339 6.99 -10.28 -1.62
C HIS A 339 8.11 -9.58 -0.84
N TYR A 340 9.15 -9.11 -1.53
CA TYR A 340 10.26 -8.35 -0.92
C TYR A 340 9.75 -7.07 -0.25
N LYS A 341 8.87 -6.31 -0.90
CA LYS A 341 8.27 -5.10 -0.33
C LYS A 341 7.33 -5.40 0.85
N SER A 342 6.63 -6.53 0.82
CA SER A 342 5.86 -7.06 1.96
C SER A 342 6.73 -7.71 3.05
N ARG A 343 8.06 -7.64 2.96
CA ARG A 343 9.04 -8.26 3.88
C ARG A 343 8.98 -9.78 3.96
N ASN A 344 8.36 -10.43 2.98
CA ASN A 344 8.30 -11.88 2.82
C ASN A 344 9.53 -12.38 2.05
N TYR A 345 10.72 -12.20 2.62
CA TYR A 345 11.99 -12.40 1.91
C TYR A 345 12.24 -13.83 1.43
N HIS A 346 11.77 -14.85 2.17
CA HIS A 346 11.90 -16.24 1.75
C HIS A 346 11.14 -16.52 0.45
N SER A 347 9.87 -16.10 0.37
CA SER A 347 9.06 -16.23 -0.85
C SER A 347 9.63 -15.40 -2.00
N ALA A 348 10.20 -14.22 -1.70
CA ALA A 348 10.90 -13.42 -2.70
C ALA A 348 12.10 -14.18 -3.31
N ILE A 349 12.93 -14.82 -2.48
CA ILE A 349 14.08 -15.61 -2.93
C ILE A 349 13.64 -16.80 -3.78
N GLU A 350 12.57 -17.49 -3.40
CA GLU A 350 11.99 -18.60 -4.19
C GLU A 350 11.59 -18.11 -5.58
N ASP A 351 10.85 -16.99 -5.64
CA ASP A 351 10.39 -16.39 -6.90
C ASP A 351 11.54 -15.90 -7.77
N PHE A 352 12.54 -15.22 -7.20
CA PHE A 352 13.72 -14.82 -7.96
C PHE A 352 14.50 -16.04 -8.47
N SER A 353 14.58 -17.11 -7.69
CA SER A 353 15.25 -18.34 -8.12
C SER A 353 14.51 -19.01 -9.27
N GLN A 354 13.18 -19.01 -9.26
CA GLN A 354 12.39 -19.46 -10.41
C GLN A 354 12.64 -18.57 -11.63
N ALA A 355 12.62 -17.24 -11.46
CA ALA A 355 12.91 -16.29 -12.54
C ALA A 355 14.29 -16.52 -13.18
N ILE A 356 15.31 -16.80 -12.37
CA ILE A 356 16.68 -17.16 -12.81
C ILE A 356 16.69 -18.50 -13.54
N SER A 357 16.00 -19.52 -13.02
CA SER A 357 15.95 -20.84 -13.67
C SER A 357 15.34 -20.79 -15.07
N ILE A 358 14.40 -19.87 -15.28
CA ILE A 358 13.72 -19.64 -16.57
C ILE A 358 14.58 -18.77 -17.49
N ASN A 359 15.17 -17.69 -16.97
CA ASN A 359 16.03 -16.78 -17.72
C ASN A 359 17.30 -16.45 -16.93
N PRO A 360 18.38 -17.24 -17.12
CA PRO A 360 19.64 -17.08 -16.40
C PRO A 360 20.50 -15.92 -16.92
N GLU A 361 20.16 -15.31 -18.06
CA GLU A 361 20.94 -14.19 -18.63
C GLU A 361 20.46 -12.83 -18.15
N LEU A 362 19.50 -12.78 -17.21
CA LEU A 362 18.91 -11.55 -16.75
C LEU A 362 19.49 -11.13 -15.40
N ALA A 363 20.52 -10.27 -15.43
CA ALA A 363 21.26 -9.82 -14.24
C ALA A 363 20.39 -9.22 -13.13
N ILE A 364 19.27 -8.55 -13.47
CA ILE A 364 18.35 -7.98 -12.48
C ILE A 364 17.74 -9.04 -11.55
N ASN A 365 17.56 -10.28 -12.02
CA ASN A 365 17.02 -11.35 -11.18
C ASN A 365 18.02 -11.75 -10.09
N TYR A 366 19.31 -11.86 -10.43
CA TYR A 366 20.38 -12.12 -9.47
C TYR A 366 20.52 -10.97 -8.48
N LYS A 367 20.52 -9.72 -8.97
CA LYS A 367 20.56 -8.52 -8.13
C LYS A 367 19.45 -8.52 -7.08
N ASN A 368 18.21 -8.76 -7.51
CA ASN A 368 17.05 -8.74 -6.61
C ASN A 368 17.10 -9.91 -5.60
N ARG A 369 17.58 -11.09 -6.02
CA ARG A 369 17.77 -12.22 -5.11
C ARG A 369 18.86 -11.95 -4.08
N ALA A 370 19.96 -11.32 -4.48
CA ALA A 370 21.04 -10.92 -3.59
C ALA A 370 20.55 -9.98 -2.49
N GLU A 371 19.76 -8.97 -2.85
CA GLU A 371 19.14 -8.05 -1.87
C GLU A 371 18.23 -8.79 -0.87
N ALA A 372 17.44 -9.76 -1.33
CA ALA A 372 16.59 -10.55 -0.46
C ALA A 372 17.40 -11.49 0.46
N ARG A 373 18.45 -12.13 -0.06
CA ARG A 373 19.40 -12.98 0.71
C ARG A 373 20.12 -12.18 1.79
N TYR A 374 20.55 -10.97 1.46
CA TYR A 374 21.13 -10.04 2.43
C TYR A 374 20.20 -9.79 3.63
N LEU A 375 18.91 -9.54 3.38
CA LEU A 375 17.95 -9.23 4.45
C LEU A 375 17.64 -10.43 5.36
N ILE A 376 17.95 -11.66 4.94
CA ILE A 376 17.88 -12.85 5.79
C ILE A 376 19.24 -13.25 6.37
N GLY A 377 20.30 -12.47 6.12
CA GLY A 377 21.66 -12.69 6.63
C GLY A 377 22.52 -13.65 5.81
N ASP A 378 22.07 -14.08 4.62
CA ASP A 378 22.86 -14.90 3.70
C ASP A 378 23.80 -14.03 2.85
N TYR A 379 24.86 -13.52 3.50
CA TYR A 379 25.84 -12.63 2.87
C TYR A 379 26.63 -13.33 1.76
N GLN A 380 27.00 -14.60 1.96
CA GLN A 380 27.74 -15.37 0.96
C GLN A 380 26.90 -15.60 -0.30
N GLY A 381 25.63 -16.03 -0.15
CA GLY A 381 24.74 -16.20 -1.28
C GLY A 381 24.42 -14.89 -2.01
N ALA A 382 24.40 -13.76 -1.29
CA ALA A 382 24.27 -12.45 -1.92
C ALA A 382 25.50 -12.07 -2.77
N ILE A 383 26.72 -12.31 -2.27
CA ILE A 383 27.98 -12.07 -3.01
C ILE A 383 28.04 -12.93 -4.28
N GLU A 384 27.65 -14.21 -4.18
CA GLU A 384 27.59 -15.12 -5.34
C GLU A 384 26.64 -14.56 -6.40
N ASP A 385 25.44 -14.12 -6.00
CA ASP A 385 24.45 -13.56 -6.93
C ASP A 385 24.93 -12.25 -7.56
N TYR A 386 25.54 -11.34 -6.80
CA TYR A 386 26.11 -10.12 -7.38
C TYR A 386 27.28 -10.44 -8.32
N SER A 387 28.11 -11.42 -8.00
CA SER A 387 29.19 -11.87 -8.88
C SER A 387 28.64 -12.42 -10.20
N GLN A 388 27.54 -13.17 -10.15
CA GLN A 388 26.85 -13.63 -11.36
C GLN A 388 26.28 -12.45 -12.16
N ALA A 389 25.61 -11.50 -11.50
CA ALA A 389 25.07 -10.31 -12.15
C ALA A 389 26.16 -9.52 -12.90
N VAL A 390 27.34 -9.35 -12.30
CA VAL A 390 28.51 -8.73 -12.96
C VAL A 390 29.00 -9.56 -14.14
N SER A 391 29.08 -10.88 -14.00
CA SER A 391 29.60 -11.76 -15.07
C SER A 391 28.71 -11.81 -16.32
N ILE A 392 27.40 -11.61 -16.15
CA ILE A 392 26.40 -11.59 -17.23
C ILE A 392 26.49 -10.29 -18.06
N HIS A 393 26.95 -9.20 -17.46
CA HIS A 393 27.12 -7.90 -18.14
C HIS A 393 28.58 -7.40 -18.11
N PRO A 394 29.54 -8.00 -18.84
CA PRO A 394 30.85 -7.39 -19.06
C PRO A 394 30.82 -6.25 -20.10
N ASP A 395 29.91 -6.31 -21.08
CA ASP A 395 30.04 -5.62 -22.38
C ASP A 395 29.25 -4.31 -22.55
N LEU A 396 28.58 -3.80 -21.50
CA LEU A 396 27.85 -2.51 -21.56
C LEU A 396 28.71 -1.29 -21.18
N LEU A 397 30.00 -1.51 -20.88
CA LEU A 397 30.97 -0.49 -20.50
C LEU A 397 31.28 0.56 -21.60
N ASP A 398 30.91 0.33 -22.86
CA ASP A 398 31.46 1.09 -24.01
C ASP A 398 30.44 1.74 -24.99
N GLN A 399 29.14 1.82 -24.70
CA GLN A 399 28.20 2.49 -25.62
C GLN A 399 27.69 3.88 -25.17
N PRO A 400 27.83 4.93 -26.02
CA PRO A 400 27.40 6.27 -25.69
C PRO A 400 25.88 6.42 -25.76
N ILE A 401 25.35 7.15 -24.78
CA ILE A 401 23.92 7.42 -24.56
C ILE A 401 23.35 8.25 -25.73
N SER A 402 22.37 7.73 -26.48
CA SER A 402 21.58 8.51 -27.43
C SER A 402 20.09 8.51 -27.06
N GLU A 403 19.52 9.71 -27.06
CA GLU A 403 18.16 10.07 -26.64
C GLU A 403 17.04 9.44 -27.49
N LYS A 404 16.11 8.74 -26.82
CA LYS A 404 14.63 8.95 -26.88
C LYS A 404 13.90 7.78 -26.17
N PRO A 405 13.12 8.04 -25.10
CA PRO A 405 12.34 6.99 -24.46
C PRO A 405 10.97 6.85 -25.14
N GLY A 406 10.70 5.68 -25.68
CA GLY A 406 9.37 5.16 -25.96
C GLY A 406 9.32 3.69 -25.53
N ASP A 407 8.26 3.32 -24.80
CA ASP A 407 7.74 1.99 -24.35
C ASP A 407 8.67 0.84 -23.90
N LEU A 408 9.97 0.91 -24.17
CA LEU A 408 11.02 0.01 -23.66
C LEU A 408 11.75 0.62 -22.46
N GLY A 409 11.50 1.88 -22.15
CA GLY A 409 12.17 2.64 -21.08
C GLY A 409 11.81 2.19 -19.66
N GLU A 410 10.70 1.47 -19.45
CA GLU A 410 10.35 0.90 -18.15
C GLU A 410 10.80 -0.56 -17.97
N LEU A 411 10.89 -1.33 -19.06
CA LEU A 411 11.48 -2.67 -19.03
C LEU A 411 13.01 -2.59 -18.88
N PHE A 412 13.60 -1.53 -19.44
CA PHE A 412 15.01 -1.21 -19.37
C PHE A 412 15.20 0.21 -18.82
N ASN A 413 14.61 0.54 -17.66
CA ASN A 413 15.01 1.73 -16.88
C ASN A 413 16.40 1.50 -16.28
N ILE A 414 17.35 1.24 -17.15
CA ILE A 414 18.71 0.91 -16.88
C ILE A 414 19.51 2.05 -17.55
N LYS A 415 19.50 3.21 -16.89
CA LYS A 415 20.81 3.74 -16.51
C LYS A 415 21.46 2.58 -15.76
N HIS A 416 22.39 1.90 -16.40
CA HIS A 416 23.10 0.75 -15.83
C HIS A 416 23.81 1.23 -14.59
N HIS A 417 23.17 1.01 -13.44
CA HIS A 417 23.75 1.30 -12.13
C HIS A 417 24.66 0.13 -11.75
N ASP A 418 25.60 -0.22 -12.63
CA ASP A 418 26.59 -1.27 -12.34
C ASP A 418 27.42 -0.86 -11.11
N GLU A 419 27.56 0.44 -10.86
CA GLU A 419 28.13 0.98 -9.64
C GLU A 419 27.39 0.52 -8.38
N VAL A 420 26.07 0.36 -8.44
CA VAL A 420 25.26 -0.11 -7.30
C VAL A 420 25.50 -1.61 -7.06
N ILE A 421 25.70 -2.40 -8.12
CA ILE A 421 26.05 -3.83 -7.99
C ILE A 421 27.39 -3.99 -7.30
N TYR A 422 28.42 -3.28 -7.77
CA TYR A 422 29.74 -3.30 -7.16
C TYR A 422 29.72 -2.79 -5.73
N LYS A 423 29.03 -1.67 -5.46
CA LYS A 423 28.88 -1.10 -4.12
C LYS A 423 28.16 -2.08 -3.17
N ASN A 424 27.06 -2.70 -3.58
CA ASN A 424 26.33 -3.63 -2.72
C ASN A 424 27.13 -4.91 -2.46
N ARG A 425 27.81 -5.44 -3.48
CA ARG A 425 28.76 -6.56 -3.29
C ARG A 425 29.87 -6.19 -2.30
N ALA A 426 30.44 -4.98 -2.41
CA ALA A 426 31.42 -4.47 -1.48
C ALA A 426 30.89 -4.36 -0.05
N ASP A 427 29.66 -3.83 0.13
CA ASP A 427 29.00 -3.75 1.44
C ASP A 427 28.88 -5.14 2.08
N HIS A 428 28.63 -6.19 1.30
CA HIS A 428 28.54 -7.57 1.80
C HIS A 428 29.89 -8.20 2.13
N LEU A 429 30.90 -7.98 1.29
CA LEU A 429 32.29 -8.36 1.58
C LEU A 429 32.77 -7.71 2.87
N TYR A 430 32.43 -6.44 3.09
CA TYR A 430 32.68 -5.74 4.34
C TYR A 430 32.02 -6.42 5.54
N GLN A 431 30.77 -6.90 5.43
CA GLN A 431 30.11 -7.63 6.53
C GLN A 431 30.80 -8.97 6.86
N LEU A 432 31.42 -9.62 5.88
CA LEU A 432 32.23 -10.83 6.07
C LEU A 432 33.65 -10.54 6.59
N GLY A 433 34.05 -9.27 6.66
CA GLY A 433 35.41 -8.85 7.03
C GLY A 433 36.43 -8.94 5.90
N GLU A 434 35.98 -9.19 4.67
CA GLU A 434 36.82 -9.27 3.46
C GLU A 434 37.10 -7.86 2.92
N TYR A 435 37.80 -7.06 3.73
CA TYR A 435 37.93 -5.63 3.49
C TYR A 435 38.77 -5.28 2.25
N GLU A 436 39.78 -6.07 1.90
CA GLU A 436 40.57 -5.88 0.68
C GLU A 436 39.69 -5.97 -0.58
N GLU A 437 38.86 -7.02 -0.64
CA GLU A 437 37.96 -7.24 -1.78
C GLU A 437 36.82 -6.22 -1.81
N ALA A 438 36.33 -5.81 -0.64
CA ALA A 438 35.34 -4.74 -0.52
C ALA A 438 35.89 -3.43 -1.12
N VAL A 439 37.12 -3.04 -0.76
CA VAL A 439 37.78 -1.84 -1.32
C VAL A 439 37.87 -1.92 -2.83
N GLU A 440 38.27 -3.06 -3.39
CA GLU A 440 38.36 -3.21 -4.84
C GLU A 440 37.01 -3.05 -5.53
N ASN A 441 35.94 -3.62 -4.97
CA ASN A 441 34.60 -3.44 -5.50
C ASN A 441 34.12 -1.97 -5.38
N TYR A 442 34.41 -1.26 -4.28
CA TYR A 442 34.14 0.18 -4.21
C TYR A 442 34.95 0.98 -5.24
N ASN A 443 36.19 0.58 -5.55
CA ASN A 443 36.97 1.20 -6.63
C ASN A 443 36.26 1.08 -7.98
N GLN A 444 35.72 -0.11 -8.30
CA GLN A 444 34.95 -0.33 -9.52
C GLN A 444 33.67 0.51 -9.54
N ALA A 445 32.96 0.61 -8.41
CA ALA A 445 31.77 1.47 -8.31
C ALA A 445 32.09 2.94 -8.55
N ILE A 446 33.20 3.44 -8.00
CA ILE A 446 33.66 4.83 -8.16
C ILE A 446 34.19 5.07 -9.59
N ALA A 447 34.82 4.08 -10.21
CA ALA A 447 35.27 4.18 -11.60
C ALA A 447 34.09 4.38 -12.57
N LEU A 448 32.96 3.74 -12.28
CA LEU A 448 31.71 3.88 -13.03
C LEU A 448 31.00 5.20 -12.72
N ASN A 449 31.00 5.63 -11.46
CA ASN A 449 30.43 6.90 -11.03
C ASN A 449 31.40 7.66 -10.10
N ILE A 450 32.14 8.59 -10.69
CA ILE A 450 33.20 9.35 -10.01
C ILE A 450 32.69 10.28 -8.90
N ASN A 451 31.39 10.55 -8.82
CA ASN A 451 30.78 11.36 -7.76
C ASN A 451 29.87 10.51 -6.85
N TYR A 452 30.09 9.19 -6.78
CA TYR A 452 29.23 8.30 -6.01
C TYR A 452 29.50 8.40 -4.50
N VAL A 453 28.79 9.32 -3.85
CA VAL A 453 28.96 9.66 -2.42
C VAL A 453 28.94 8.44 -1.51
N ASP A 454 27.96 7.54 -1.70
CA ASP A 454 27.83 6.34 -0.87
C ASP A 454 29.05 5.42 -0.99
N ALA A 455 29.61 5.24 -2.18
CA ALA A 455 30.79 4.40 -2.39
C ALA A 455 32.03 5.00 -1.74
N TYR A 456 32.24 6.32 -1.85
CA TYR A 456 33.32 7.00 -1.12
C TYR A 456 33.15 6.87 0.39
N TYR A 457 31.96 7.12 0.92
CA TYR A 457 31.70 7.02 2.36
C TYR A 457 31.97 5.61 2.91
N GLN A 458 31.49 4.57 2.21
CA GLN A 458 31.66 3.19 2.66
C GLN A 458 33.10 2.69 2.46
N ARG A 459 33.80 3.10 1.39
CA ARG A 459 35.22 2.80 1.21
C ARG A 459 36.07 3.50 2.27
N GLY A 460 35.77 4.76 2.60
CA GLY A 460 36.40 5.51 3.69
C GLY A 460 36.23 4.83 5.05
N LYS A 461 35.02 4.34 5.37
CA LYS A 461 34.79 3.52 6.57
C LYS A 461 35.55 2.21 6.56
N THR A 462 35.65 1.56 5.39
CA THR A 462 36.43 0.34 5.23
C THR A 462 37.91 0.59 5.50
N TYR A 463 38.47 1.67 4.96
CA TYR A 463 39.84 2.11 5.25
C TYR A 463 40.05 2.43 6.74
N PHE A 464 39.11 3.14 7.37
CA PHE A 464 39.15 3.46 8.80
C PHE A 464 39.26 2.19 9.65
N ASN A 465 38.43 1.17 9.38
CA ASN A 465 38.46 -0.09 10.12
C ASN A 465 39.74 -0.90 9.90
N ARG A 466 40.37 -0.76 8.72
CA ARG A 466 41.68 -1.35 8.43
C ARG A 466 42.85 -0.56 9.00
N GLY A 467 42.60 0.61 9.59
CA GLY A 467 43.64 1.51 10.11
C GLY A 467 44.39 2.31 9.04
N ILE A 468 43.83 2.43 7.83
CA ILE A 468 44.41 3.19 6.72
C ILE A 468 43.80 4.61 6.73
N TYR A 469 44.19 5.40 7.72
CA TYR A 469 43.50 6.66 8.05
C TYR A 469 43.66 7.75 7.00
N GLU A 470 44.80 7.82 6.31
CA GLU A 470 45.03 8.82 5.26
C GLU A 470 44.07 8.61 4.07
N ALA A 471 43.91 7.36 3.62
CA ALA A 471 42.97 7.05 2.54
C ALA A 471 41.51 7.27 2.97
N ALA A 472 41.18 6.98 4.23
CA ALA A 472 39.86 7.28 4.78
C ALA A 472 39.56 8.78 4.76
N VAL A 473 40.52 9.62 5.13
CA VAL A 473 40.40 11.08 5.07
C VAL A 473 40.14 11.58 3.65
N ASP A 474 40.84 11.05 2.65
CA ASP A 474 40.65 11.43 1.25
C ASP A 474 39.21 11.12 0.79
N ASP A 475 38.71 9.94 1.13
CA ASP A 475 37.36 9.51 0.79
C ASP A 475 36.28 10.34 1.50
N PHE A 476 36.41 10.60 2.81
CA PHE A 476 35.46 11.47 3.52
C PHE A 476 35.53 12.92 3.03
N THR A 477 36.69 13.38 2.56
CA THR A 477 36.83 14.70 1.95
C THR A 477 36.07 14.79 0.62
N MET A 478 36.07 13.72 -0.19
CA MET A 478 35.26 13.65 -1.40
C MET A 478 33.75 13.66 -1.10
N VAL A 479 33.33 12.96 -0.05
CA VAL A 479 31.93 13.01 0.45
C VAL A 479 31.56 14.44 0.82
N ILE A 480 32.34 15.10 1.67
CA ILE A 480 32.10 16.47 2.13
C ILE A 480 32.08 17.49 0.97
N LYS A 481 32.96 17.30 -0.02
CA LYS A 481 32.99 18.15 -1.21
C LYS A 481 31.70 18.08 -2.02
N THR A 482 31.09 16.89 -2.07
CA THR A 482 29.86 16.65 -2.84
C THR A 482 28.62 17.00 -2.01
N GLU A 483 28.61 16.63 -0.73
CA GLU A 483 27.53 16.84 0.22
C GLU A 483 28.06 17.52 1.51
N PRO A 484 28.12 18.87 1.55
CA PRO A 484 28.67 19.61 2.68
C PRO A 484 27.90 19.48 4.01
N ASN A 485 26.70 18.90 3.98
CA ASN A 485 25.87 18.65 5.16
C ASN A 485 25.91 17.17 5.60
N TYR A 486 26.88 16.38 5.14
CA TYR A 486 27.02 14.98 5.53
C TYR A 486 27.74 14.85 6.89
N GLY A 487 27.00 14.93 8.00
CA GLY A 487 27.56 14.97 9.36
C GLY A 487 28.47 13.78 9.70
N ASP A 488 28.12 12.58 9.25
CA ASP A 488 28.92 11.37 9.50
C ASP A 488 30.30 11.44 8.85
N ALA A 489 30.44 12.08 7.68
CA ALA A 489 31.72 12.20 6.99
C ALA A 489 32.69 13.09 7.76
N TYR A 490 32.19 14.21 8.32
CA TYR A 490 32.97 15.05 9.24
C TYR A 490 33.36 14.27 10.50
N TYR A 491 32.41 13.52 11.10
CA TYR A 491 32.68 12.73 12.29
C TYR A 491 33.77 11.68 12.07
N TYR A 492 33.68 10.88 11.01
CA TYR A 492 34.69 9.85 10.73
C TYR A 492 36.03 10.46 10.30
N ARG A 493 36.03 11.56 9.53
CA ARG A 493 37.27 12.28 9.18
C ARG A 493 37.95 12.88 10.40
N GLY A 494 37.17 13.46 11.32
CA GLY A 494 37.66 13.95 12.61
C GLY A 494 38.31 12.85 13.45
N ASN A 495 37.71 11.66 13.50
CA ASN A 495 38.32 10.50 14.15
C ASN A 495 39.63 10.06 13.49
N CYS A 496 39.71 10.06 12.16
CA CYS A 496 40.96 9.78 11.45
C CYS A 496 42.06 10.78 11.84
N TRP A 497 41.74 12.09 11.85
CA TRP A 497 42.67 13.13 12.25
C TRP A 497 43.13 12.99 13.70
N LEU A 498 42.20 12.66 14.60
CA LEU A 498 42.50 12.45 16.02
C LEU A 498 43.50 11.30 16.21
N ILE A 499 43.29 10.17 15.53
CA ILE A 499 44.20 9.00 15.59
C ILE A 499 45.57 9.34 14.98
N MET A 500 45.62 10.13 13.91
CA MET A 500 46.87 10.61 13.32
C MET A 500 47.55 11.73 14.14
N GLY A 501 46.95 12.16 15.27
CA GLY A 501 47.50 13.17 16.17
C GLY A 501 47.23 14.63 15.75
N ASN A 502 46.47 14.87 14.68
CA ASN A 502 46.09 16.22 14.26
C ASN A 502 44.84 16.69 15.02
N LYS A 503 45.02 16.99 16.32
CA LYS A 503 43.93 17.37 17.23
C LYS A 503 43.18 18.63 16.78
N GLN A 504 43.85 19.59 16.13
CA GLN A 504 43.23 20.84 15.71
C GLN A 504 42.19 20.60 14.59
N THR A 505 42.58 19.92 13.51
CA THR A 505 41.65 19.62 12.41
C THR A 505 40.54 18.67 12.85
N ALA A 506 40.85 17.74 13.76
CA ALA A 506 39.83 16.88 14.35
C ALA A 506 38.76 17.68 15.10
N SER A 507 39.15 18.67 15.90
CA SER A 507 38.21 19.53 16.65
C SER A 507 37.29 20.32 15.70
N GLU A 508 37.82 20.86 14.61
CA GLU A 508 37.05 21.59 13.59
C GLU A 508 35.99 20.67 12.93
N ASP A 509 36.40 19.46 12.54
CA ASP A 509 35.51 18.46 11.94
C ASP A 509 34.42 18.01 12.94
N PHE A 510 34.75 17.74 14.19
CA PHE A 510 33.76 17.36 15.21
C PHE A 510 32.76 18.48 15.50
N LYS A 511 33.21 19.73 15.59
CA LYS A 511 32.31 20.89 15.77
C LYS A 511 31.34 20.99 14.61
N LYS A 512 31.84 20.82 13.38
CA LYS A 512 30.99 20.84 12.18
C LYS A 512 29.99 19.67 12.16
N ALA A 513 30.41 18.47 12.54
CA ALA A 513 29.53 17.31 12.66
C ALA A 513 28.43 17.54 13.71
N ALA A 514 28.78 18.07 14.88
CA ALA A 514 27.82 18.38 15.94
C ALA A 514 26.76 19.41 15.48
N ASP A 515 27.17 20.48 14.79
CA ASP A 515 26.25 21.48 14.24
C ASP A 515 25.24 20.85 13.27
N ILE A 516 25.72 19.95 12.39
CA ILE A 516 24.86 19.24 11.43
C ILE A 516 23.90 18.31 12.18
N TYR A 517 24.38 17.48 13.12
CA TYR A 517 23.50 16.58 13.87
C TYR A 517 22.44 17.31 14.70
N TRP A 518 22.76 18.51 15.20
CA TRP A 518 21.79 19.36 15.87
C TRP A 518 20.69 19.84 14.91
N GLN A 519 21.07 20.29 13.71
CA GLN A 519 20.13 20.74 12.69
C GLN A 519 19.23 19.60 12.18
N ASP A 520 19.78 18.41 12.03
CA ASP A 520 19.06 17.23 11.55
C ASP A 520 18.22 16.54 12.64
N GLY A 521 18.22 17.04 13.87
CA GLY A 521 17.49 16.44 15.01
C GLY A 521 18.09 15.13 15.53
N SER A 522 19.31 14.78 15.12
CA SER A 522 20.04 13.57 15.52
C SER A 522 20.68 13.72 16.91
N LEU A 523 19.85 13.87 17.95
CA LEU A 523 20.28 14.20 19.32
C LEU A 523 21.26 13.18 19.94
N GLY A 524 21.20 11.90 19.54
CA GLY A 524 22.14 10.88 19.99
C GLY A 524 23.56 11.16 19.50
N LYS A 525 23.73 11.24 18.18
CA LYS A 525 25.02 11.55 17.53
C LYS A 525 25.58 12.91 17.96
N TYR A 526 24.71 13.90 18.16
CA TYR A 526 25.11 15.21 18.71
C TYR A 526 25.77 15.08 20.08
N LYS A 527 25.14 14.37 21.02
CA LYS A 527 25.67 14.19 22.38
C LYS A 527 26.99 13.42 22.38
N GLU A 528 27.08 12.36 21.58
CA GLU A 528 28.32 11.58 21.42
C GLU A 528 29.46 12.44 20.89
N THR A 529 29.19 13.24 19.86
CA THR A 529 30.21 14.13 19.27
C THR A 529 30.62 15.25 20.22
N GLN A 530 29.67 15.82 20.98
CA GLN A 530 29.94 16.82 22.01
C GLN A 530 30.81 16.28 23.16
N ALA A 531 30.63 15.02 23.55
CA ALA A 531 31.49 14.39 24.55
C ALA A 531 32.94 14.32 24.08
N ILE A 532 33.17 13.93 22.82
CA ILE A 532 34.51 13.90 22.22
C ILE A 532 35.14 15.30 22.19
N ILE A 533 34.37 16.32 21.81
CA ILE A 533 34.85 17.72 21.80
C ILE A 533 35.27 18.14 23.22
N LEU A 534 34.45 17.84 24.22
CA LEU A 534 34.73 18.19 25.61
C LEU A 534 35.98 17.48 26.13
N ASP A 535 36.15 16.19 25.83
CA ASP A 535 37.32 15.41 26.24
C ASP A 535 38.60 16.00 25.62
N MET A 536 38.55 16.39 24.34
CA MET A 536 39.68 17.06 23.67
C MET A 536 40.02 18.42 24.28
N GLU A 537 39.02 19.21 24.68
CA GLU A 537 39.21 20.51 25.33
C GLU A 537 39.79 20.35 26.74
N ILE A 538 39.36 19.32 27.48
CA ILE A 538 39.92 18.97 28.79
C ILE A 538 41.39 18.58 28.66
N GLU A 539 41.74 17.68 27.73
CA GLU A 539 43.14 17.30 27.48
C GLU A 539 44.01 18.52 27.17
N GLN A 540 43.54 19.39 26.26
CA GLN A 540 44.28 20.60 25.91
C GLN A 540 44.47 21.53 27.11
N SER A 541 43.49 21.61 28.01
CA SER A 541 43.59 22.42 29.23
C SER A 541 44.57 21.86 30.26
N LEU A 542 44.67 20.52 30.36
CA LEU A 542 45.62 19.85 31.23
C LEU A 542 47.06 20.02 30.73
N ASP A 543 47.28 19.92 29.42
CA ASP A 543 48.58 20.17 28.80
C ASP A 543 49.11 21.59 29.07
N ILE A 544 48.22 22.56 29.29
CA ILE A 544 48.58 23.95 29.64
C ILE A 544 48.96 24.09 31.12
N ILE A 545 48.43 23.23 32.00
CA ILE A 545 48.64 23.30 33.46
C ILE A 545 49.94 22.57 33.88
N ASP A 546 50.38 21.57 33.12
CA ASP A 546 51.63 20.81 33.36
C ASP A 546 52.91 21.47 32.77
N PHE A 547 52.87 22.77 32.45
CA PHE A 547 53.99 23.56 31.92
C PHE A 547 54.61 24.57 32.91
#